data_AF-G3NB27-F1
#
_entry.id   AF-G3NB27-F1
#
_cell.length_a   1.000
_cell.length_b   1.000
_cell.length_c   1.000
_cell.angle_alpha   90.00
_cell.angle_beta   90.00
_cell.angle_gamma   90.00
#
_symmetry.space_group_name_H-M   'P 1'
#
loop_
_entity.id
_entity.type
_entity.pdbx_description
1 polymer ?
#
loop_
_entity_poly.entity_id
_entity_poly.type
_entity_poly.pdbx_seq_one_letter_code
_entity_poly.pdbx_strand_id
1 'polypeptide(L)' 'VVGLLDEVEVVHYDSDTRRAEPRQDWMSRVTEDDPQYWKRNTEINMDTQQDFKANIEIAK' A
#
# COMPACT_ATOMS: atom_id res chain seq x y z
N VAL A 1 3.51 2.85 -3.14
CA VAL A 1 2.21 3.54 -3.36
C VAL A 1 1.98 4.48 -2.19
N VAL A 2 1.43 5.66 -2.44
CA VAL A 2 1.10 6.65 -1.40
C VAL A 2 -0.38 7.00 -1.54
N GLY A 3 -1.13 6.94 -0.44
CA GLY A 3 -2.53 7.34 -0.35
C GLY A 3 -2.65 8.67 0.38
N LEU A 4 -3.35 9.63 -0.24
CA LEU A 4 -3.58 10.97 0.31
C LEU A 4 -5.08 11.18 0.61
N LEU A 5 -5.39 11.82 1.73
CA LEU A 5 -6.71 12.37 2.05
C LEU A 5 -6.51 13.83 2.45
N ASP A 6 -7.14 14.76 1.74
CA ASP A 6 -6.95 16.20 1.93
C ASP A 6 -5.47 16.61 2.01
N GLU A 7 -4.68 16.15 1.03
CA GLU A 7 -3.22 16.38 0.92
C GLU A 7 -2.36 15.75 2.04
N VAL A 8 -2.99 15.08 3.01
CA VAL A 8 -2.29 14.39 4.09
C VAL A 8 -2.03 12.93 3.70
N GLU A 9 -0.80 12.46 3.89
CA GLU A 9 -0.47 11.05 3.73
C GLU A 9 -1.13 10.20 4.81
N VAL A 10 -2.00 9.29 4.37
CA VAL A 10 -2.78 8.39 5.25
C VAL A 10 -2.32 6.95 5.17
N VAL A 11 -1.79 6.52 4.02
CA VAL A 11 -1.32 5.15 3.77
C VAL A 11 -0.04 5.20 2.93
N HIS A 12 0.90 4.33 3.27
CA HIS A 12 2.13 4.16 2.53
C HIS A 12 2.43 2.70 2.27
N TYR A 13 2.80 2.34 1.04
CA TYR A 13 3.43 1.06 0.73
C TYR A 13 4.92 1.26 0.50
N ASP A 14 5.72 0.71 1.40
CA ASP A 14 7.17 0.64 1.35
C ASP A 14 7.58 -0.60 0.53
N SER A 15 8.28 -0.36 -0.59
CA SER A 15 8.70 -1.43 -1.51
C SER A 15 9.88 -2.25 -1.02
N ASP A 16 10.66 -1.73 -0.07
CA ASP A 16 11.84 -2.39 0.48
C ASP A 16 11.42 -3.38 1.57
N THR A 17 10.55 -2.94 2.48
CA THR A 17 9.98 -3.80 3.52
C THR A 17 8.77 -4.60 3.05
N ARG A 18 8.19 -4.24 1.89
CA ARG A 18 6.98 -4.82 1.29
C ARG A 18 5.80 -4.79 2.25
N ARG A 19 5.50 -3.62 2.79
CA ARG A 19 4.40 -3.42 3.74
C ARG A 19 3.59 -2.19 3.40
N ALA A 20 2.27 -2.34 3.43
CA ALA A 20 1.34 -1.23 3.46
C ALA A 20 1.04 -0.86 4.93
N GLU A 21 1.35 0.38 5.30
CA GLU A 21 1.28 0.87 6.68
C GLU A 21 0.46 2.17 6.77
N PRO A 22 -0.28 2.37 7.88
CA PRO A 22 -0.93 3.64 8.15
C PRO A 22 0.09 4.73 8.45
N ARG A 23 -0.21 5.95 8.01
CA ARG A 23 0.56 7.16 8.34
C ARG A 23 -0.16 8.08 9.32
N GLN A 24 -1.43 7.82 9.59
CA GLN A 24 -2.24 8.50 10.59
C GLN A 24 -2.80 7.49 11.60
N ASP A 25 -2.86 7.87 12.88
CA ASP A 25 -3.30 6.99 13.96
C ASP A 25 -4.71 6.44 13.73
N TRP A 26 -5.61 7.27 13.23
CA TRP A 26 -6.99 6.87 12.95
C TRP A 26 -7.09 5.83 11.84
N MET A 27 -6.15 5.79 10.89
CA MET A 27 -6.13 4.75 9.85
C MET A 27 -5.79 3.38 10.42
N SER A 28 -5.01 3.30 11.50
CA SER A 28 -4.69 2.01 12.13
C SER A 28 -5.94 1.27 12.63
N ARG A 29 -6.99 2.01 13.04
CA ARG A 29 -8.23 1.48 13.60
C ARG A 29 -9.11 0.74 12.60
N VAL A 30 -8.82 0.83 11.30
CA VAL A 30 -9.53 0.05 10.26
C VAL A 30 -9.49 -1.45 10.53
N THR A 31 -8.50 -1.93 11.28
CA THR A 31 -8.40 -3.34 11.68
C THR A 31 -9.43 -3.79 12.70
N GLU A 32 -10.09 -2.85 13.39
CA GLU A 32 -11.19 -3.17 14.31
C GLU A 32 -12.40 -3.72 13.54
N ASP A 33 -12.69 -3.17 12.36
CA ASP A 33 -13.78 -3.62 11.48
C ASP A 33 -13.30 -4.66 10.44
N ASP A 34 -12.09 -4.50 9.91
CA ASP A 34 -11.48 -5.42 8.93
C ASP A 34 -10.04 -5.81 9.36
N PRO A 35 -9.90 -6.87 10.17
CA PRO A 35 -8.59 -7.34 10.64
C PRO A 35 -7.61 -7.72 9.52
N GLN A 36 -8.09 -7.94 8.29
CA GLN A 36 -7.26 -8.33 7.15
C GLN A 36 -6.89 -7.16 6.24
N TYR A 37 -7.36 -5.94 6.52
CA TYR A 37 -7.21 -4.78 5.65
C TYR A 37 -5.75 -4.55 5.21
N TRP A 38 -4.81 -4.49 6.16
CA TRP A 38 -3.39 -4.24 5.84
C TRP A 38 -2.72 -5.40 5.11
N LYS A 39 -3.08 -6.64 5.44
CA LYS A 39 -2.58 -7.81 4.75
C LYS A 39 -3.02 -7.80 3.28
N ARG A 40 -4.32 -7.62 3.05
CA ARG A 40 -4.90 -7.55 1.69
C ARG A 40 -4.27 -6.43 0.88
N ASN A 41 -4.15 -5.23 1.44
CA ASN A 41 -3.54 -4.11 0.74
C ASN A 41 -2.05 -4.31 0.48
N THR A 42 -1.32 -4.96 1.39
CA THR A 42 0.08 -5.32 1.14
C THR A 42 0.20 -6.27 -0.05
N GLU A 43 -0.61 -7.33 -0.10
CA GLU A 43 -0.61 -8.30 -1.21
C GLU A 43 -0.94 -7.62 -2.55
N ILE A 44 -1.99 -6.78 -2.59
CA ILE A 44 -2.36 -6.01 -3.81
C ILE A 44 -1.21 -5.11 -4.28
N ASN A 45 -0.53 -4.43 -3.36
CA ASN A 45 0.59 -3.54 -3.71
C ASN A 45 1.83 -4.33 -4.16
N MET A 46 2.06 -5.53 -3.60
CA MET A 46 3.12 -6.42 -4.05
C MET A 46 2.90 -6.89 -5.49
N ASP A 47 1.67 -7.29 -5.83
CA ASP A 47 1.30 -7.71 -7.20
C ASP A 47 1.46 -6.54 -8.18
N THR A 48 0.91 -5.38 -7.81
CA THR A 48 1.05 -4.14 -8.59
C THR A 48 2.53 -3.79 -8.82
N GLN A 49 3.39 -3.95 -7.82
CA GLN A 49 4.83 -3.72 -7.96
C GLN A 49 5.47 -4.66 -8.98
N GLN A 50 5.07 -5.93 -9.06
CA GLN A 50 5.58 -6.87 -10.07
C GLN A 50 5.10 -6.50 -11.48
N ASP A 51 3.83 -6.14 -11.62
CA ASP A 51 3.26 -5.73 -12.91
C ASP A 51 3.98 -4.50 -13.46
N PHE A 52 4.22 -3.48 -12.63
CA PHE A 52 4.97 -2.30 -13.06
C PHE A 52 6.42 -2.61 -13.43
N LYS A 53 7.09 -3.52 -12.72
CA LYS A 53 8.43 -3.97 -13.11
C LYS A 53 8.41 -4.62 -14.49
N ALA A 54 7.47 -5.54 -14.74
CA ALA A 54 7.33 -6.20 -16.04
C ALA A 54 7.03 -5.19 -17.16
N ASN A 55 6.11 -4.26 -16.93
CA ASN A 55 5.75 -3.22 -17.90
C ASN A 55 6.94 -2.30 -18.23
N ILE A 56 7.75 -1.94 -17.24
CA ILE A 56 8.97 -1.15 -17.45
C ILE A 56 9.96 -1.93 -18.32
N GLU A 57 10.17 -3.23 -18.08
CA GLU A 57 11.05 -4.04 -18.92
C GLU A 57 10.53 -4.19 -20.36
N ILE A 58 9.21 -4.27 -20.55
CA ILE A 58 8.59 -4.35 -21.88
C ILE A 58 8.71 -3.03 -22.65
N ALA A 59 8.63 -1.88 -21.94
CA ALA A 59 8.63 -0.57 -22.56
C ALA A 59 10.04 0.00 -22.87
N LYS A 60 11.10 -0.64 -22.36
CA LYS A 60 12.50 -0.28 -22.63
C LYS A 60 12.93 -0.67 -24.04
#